data_AF-A0A528N3M2-F1
#
_entry.id   AF-A0A528N3M2-F1
#
_cell.length_a   1.000
_cell.length_b   1.000
_cell.length_c   1.000
_cell.angle_alpha   90.00
_cell.angle_beta   90.00
_cell.angle_gamma   90.00
#
_symmetry.space_group_name_H-M   'P 1'
#
loop_
_entity.id
_entity.type
_entity.pdbx_description
1 polymer ?
#
loop_
_entity_poly.entity_id
_entity_poly.type
_entity_poly.pdbx_seq_one_letter_code
_entity_poly.pdbx_strand_id
1 'polypeptide(L)' 'MAKGIHQEIIGRPHNLLEHYQPIDGVVDEMVDASGNPRPVWKDFIEALEGLGPEKLAQRFARADQYLRDAGVYYR' A
#
# COMPACT_ATOMS: atom_id res chain seq x y z
N MET A 1 26.72 24.58 13.14
CA MET A 1 26.54 23.12 13.00
C MET A 1 25.13 22.77 13.48
N ALA A 2 24.10 23.03 12.66
CA ALA A 2 22.71 22.71 13.00
C ALA A 2 22.35 21.35 12.39
N LYS A 3 22.17 20.33 13.23
CA LYS A 3 21.63 19.03 12.78
C LYS A 3 20.16 19.22 12.47
N GLY A 4 19.80 19.09 11.19
CA GLY A 4 18.43 19.11 10.72
C GLY A 4 17.64 17.99 11.37
N ILE A 5 16.61 18.37 12.12
CA ILE A 5 15.59 17.46 12.62
C ILE A 5 14.79 16.96 11.43
N HIS A 6 15.06 15.73 10.97
CA HIS A 6 14.10 15.00 10.15
C HIS A 6 12.93 14.66 11.07
N GLN A 7 11.98 15.59 11.19
CA GLN A 7 10.69 15.28 11.79
C GLN A 7 10.07 14.18 10.93
N GLU A 8 10.06 12.95 11.45
CA GLU A 8 9.20 11.90 10.94
C GLU A 8 7.78 12.46 10.99
N ILE A 9 7.27 12.81 9.82
CA ILE A 9 5.86 13.06 9.62
C ILE A 9 5.20 11.71 9.86
N ILE A 10 4.89 11.42 11.12
CA ILE A 10 3.98 10.34 11.48
C ILE A 10 2.62 10.83 11.00
N GLY A 11 2.37 10.64 9.70
CA GLY A 11 1.07 10.81 9.10
C GLY A 11 0.08 9.95 9.88
N ARG A 12 -1.16 10.41 10.01
CA ARG A 12 -2.22 9.61 10.64
C ARG A 12 -2.16 8.18 10.09
N PRO A 13 -2.33 7.15 10.94
CA PRO A 13 -2.35 5.77 10.48
C PRO A 13 -3.41 5.68 9.38
N HIS A 14 -2.95 5.45 8.16
CA HIS A 14 -3.81 5.21 7.02
C HIS A 14 -4.16 3.73 7.06
N ASN A 15 -5.42 3.41 7.27
CA ASN A 15 -5.86 2.02 7.20
C ASN A 15 -6.06 1.65 5.72
N LEU A 16 -5.13 0.88 5.17
CA LEU A 16 -5.14 0.52 3.74
C LEU A 16 -6.38 -0.30 3.36
N LEU A 17 -6.94 -1.05 4.31
CA LEU A 17 -8.05 -1.96 4.08
C LEU A 17 -9.41 -1.42 4.53
N GLU A 18 -9.50 -0.18 4.99
CA GLU A 18 -10.74 0.40 5.56
C GLU A 18 -11.98 0.25 4.65
N HIS A 19 -11.75 0.30 3.33
CA HIS A 19 -12.80 0.18 2.32
C HIS A 19 -12.65 -1.07 1.46
N TYR A 20 -11.73 -1.97 1.79
CA TYR A 20 -11.54 -3.21 1.06
C TYR A 20 -12.54 -4.27 1.53
N GLN A 21 -13.25 -4.84 0.58
CA GLN A 21 -14.19 -5.94 0.83
C GLN A 21 -13.83 -7.12 -0.07
N PRO A 22 -13.49 -8.29 0.50
CA PRO A 22 -13.35 -9.51 -0.27
C PRO A 22 -14.63 -9.79 -1.08
N ILE A 23 -14.45 -10.34 -2.28
CA ILE A 23 -15.57 -10.69 -3.15
C ILE A 23 -16.28 -11.93 -2.56
N ASP A 24 -17.60 -11.86 -2.42
CA ASP A 24 -18.38 -12.97 -1.88
C ASP A 24 -18.21 -14.25 -2.71
N GLY A 25 -18.02 -15.39 -2.02
CA GLY A 25 -17.75 -16.68 -2.63
C GLY A 25 -16.37 -16.85 -3.27
N VAL A 26 -15.49 -15.83 -3.24
CA VAL A 26 -14.12 -15.92 -3.76
C VAL A 26 -13.13 -15.91 -2.60
N VAL A 27 -12.18 -16.85 -2.62
CA VAL A 27 -11.10 -16.87 -1.62
C VAL A 27 -10.14 -15.72 -1.90
N ASP A 28 -9.96 -14.87 -0.89
CA ASP A 28 -8.97 -13.81 -0.91
C ASP A 28 -7.65 -14.30 -0.30
N GLU A 29 -6.56 -14.13 -1.04
CA GLU A 29 -5.22 -14.57 -0.68
C GLU A 29 -4.60 -13.71 0.43
N MET A 30 -4.98 -12.43 0.54
CA MET A 30 -4.40 -11.46 1.46
C MET A 30 -5.26 -11.22 2.69
N VAL A 31 -6.58 -11.27 2.52
CA VAL A 31 -7.57 -10.91 3.54
C VAL A 31 -8.44 -12.13 3.84
N ASP A 32 -8.81 -12.32 5.10
CA ASP A 32 -9.72 -13.39 5.50
C ASP A 32 -11.20 -12.97 5.34
N ALA A 33 -12.12 -13.91 5.57
CA ALA A 33 -13.56 -13.65 5.48
C ALA A 33 -14.06 -12.61 6.50
N SER A 34 -13.26 -12.26 7.50
CA SER A 34 -13.57 -11.23 8.50
C SER A 34 -12.99 -9.86 8.12
N GLY A 35 -12.32 -9.74 6.98
CA GLY A 35 -11.68 -8.49 6.53
C GLY A 35 -10.29 -8.26 7.12
N ASN A 36 -9.69 -9.23 7.81
CA ASN A 36 -8.37 -9.06 8.41
C ASN A 36 -7.25 -9.55 7.48
N PRO A 37 -6.08 -8.88 7.46
CA PRO A 37 -4.88 -9.43 6.84
C PRO A 37 -4.53 -10.81 7.39
N ARG A 38 -4.29 -11.78 6.50
CA ARG A 38 -3.71 -13.07 6.91
C ARG A 38 -2.30 -12.86 7.45
N PRO A 39 -1.81 -13.69 8.40
CA PRO A 39 -0.54 -13.46 9.10
C PRO A 39 0.67 -13.23 8.20
N VAL A 40 0.77 -13.94 7.07
CA VAL A 40 1.88 -13.83 6.12
C VAL A 40 1.94 -12.46 5.42
N TRP A 41 0.82 -11.72 5.38
CA TRP A 41 0.69 -10.44 4.68
C TRP A 41 0.70 -9.23 5.62
N LYS A 42 0.71 -9.43 6.94
CA LYS A 42 0.65 -8.33 7.92
C LYS A 42 1.78 -7.33 7.73
N ASP A 43 3.02 -7.80 7.80
CA ASP A 43 4.20 -6.94 7.67
C ASP A 43 4.24 -6.19 6.33
N PHE A 44 3.75 -6.81 5.26
CA PHE A 44 3.66 -6.18 3.95
C PHE A 44 2.64 -5.04 3.94
N ILE A 45 1.45 -5.26 4.49
CA ILE A 45 0.40 -4.24 4.59
C ILE A 45 0.83 -3.11 5.52
N GLU A 46 1.40 -3.42 6.69
CA GLU A 46 1.94 -2.43 7.62
C GLU A 46 3.03 -1.56 6.96
N ALA A 47 3.92 -2.17 6.16
CA ALA A 47 4.93 -1.43 5.43
C ALA A 47 4.31 -0.47 4.40
N LEU A 48 3.22 -0.85 3.73
CA LEU A 48 2.49 0.04 2.81
C LEU A 48 1.76 1.17 3.54
N GLU A 49 1.11 0.87 4.67
CA GLU A 49 0.45 1.86 5.52
C GLU A 49 1.44 2.90 6.05
N GLY A 50 2.64 2.47 6.46
CA GLY A 50 3.72 3.33 6.91
C GLY A 50 4.27 4.29 5.85
N LEU A 51 4.00 4.06 4.56
CA LEU A 51 4.38 5.01 3.50
C LEU A 51 3.52 6.28 3.54
N GLY A 52 2.28 6.17 3.99
CA GLY A 52 1.28 7.20 3.87
C GLY A 52 0.83 7.46 2.41
N PRO A 53 -0.29 8.18 2.23
CA PRO A 53 -0.96 8.31 0.93
C PRO A 53 -0.09 9.00 -0.13
N GLU A 54 0.69 10.00 0.25
CA GLU A 54 1.51 10.77 -0.71
C GLU A 54 2.63 9.92 -1.31
N LYS A 55 3.43 9.24 -0.48
CA LYS A 55 4.53 8.40 -0.98
C LYS A 55 4.01 7.17 -1.72
N LEU A 56 2.83 6.67 -1.35
CA LEU A 56 2.17 5.59 -2.06
C LEU A 56 1.78 6.05 -3.47
N ALA A 57 1.11 7.21 -3.60
CA ALA A 57 0.75 7.79 -4.91
C ALA A 57 1.97 8.07 -5.80
N GLN A 58 3.07 8.59 -5.24
CA GLN A 58 4.32 8.81 -5.98
C GLN A 58 4.91 7.49 -6.51
N ARG A 59 4.86 6.40 -5.71
CA ARG A 59 5.32 5.08 -6.16
C ARG A 59 4.44 4.51 -7.27
N PHE A 60 3.12 4.66 -7.17
CA PHE A 60 2.19 4.25 -8.24
C PHE A 60 2.47 4.99 -9.55
N ALA A 61 2.61 6.32 -9.51
CA ALA A 61 2.94 7.09 -10.72
C ALA A 61 4.26 6.63 -11.37
N ARG A 62 5.27 6.27 -10.57
CA ARG A 62 6.53 5.71 -11.07
C ARG A 62 6.36 4.30 -11.64
N ALA A 63 5.55 3.46 -11.02
CA ALA A 63 5.24 2.12 -11.53
C ALA A 63 4.51 2.21 -12.88
N ASP A 64 3.56 3.13 -13.02
CA ASP A 64 2.87 3.37 -14.30
C ASP A 64 3.83 3.80 -15.40
N GLN A 65 4.78 4.68 -15.07
CA GLN A 65 5.81 5.10 -16.01
C GLN A 65 6.69 3.92 -16.43
N TYR A 66 7.11 3.10 -15.45
CA TYR A 66 7.91 1.90 -15.72
C TYR A 66 7.18 0.91 -16.65
N LEU A 67 5.87 0.69 -16.44
CA LEU A 67 5.07 -0.19 -17.31
C LEU A 67 5.01 0.35 -18.74
N ARG A 68 4.79 1.66 -18.90
CA ARG A 68 4.80 2.31 -20.23
C ARG A 68 6.15 2.18 -20.92
N ASP A 69 7.24 2.42 -20.20
CA ASP A 69 8.59 2.37 -20.75
C ASP A 69 9.01 0.93 -21.12
N ALA A 70 8.53 -0.06 -20.36
CA ALA A 70 8.74 -1.48 -20.64
C ALA A 70 7.84 -2.02 -21.77
N GLY A 71 6.93 -1.20 -22.32
CA GLY A 71 5.96 -1.62 -23.33
C GLY A 71 4.88 -2.58 -22.81
N VAL A 72 4.64 -2.62 -21.49
CA VAL A 72 3.61 -3.45 -20.87
C VAL A 72 2.29 -2.68 -20.85
N TYR A 73 1.32 -3.15 -21.64
CA TYR A 73 -0.01 -2.57 -21.72
C TYR A 73 -1.08 -3.64 -21.47
N TYR A 74 -2.05 -3.32 -20.63
CA TYR A 74 -3.30 -4.09 -20.51
C TYR A 74 -4.25 -3.68 -21.65
N ARG A 75 -5.01 -4.64 -22.18
CA ARG A 75 -5.94 -4.47 -23.30
C ARG A 75 -7.34 -4.92 -22.92
#